data_AF-A0A8T5BAQ6-F1
#
_entry.id   AF-A0A8T5BAQ6-F1
#
_cell.length_a   1.000
_cell.length_b   1.000
_cell.length_c   1.000
_cell.angle_alpha   90.00
_cell.angle_beta   90.00
_cell.angle_gamma   90.00
#
_symmetry.space_group_name_H-M   'P 1'
#
loop_
_entity.id
_entity.type
_entity.pdbx_description
1 polymer ?
#
loop_
_entity_poly.entity_id
_entity_poly.type
_entity_poly.pdbx_seq_one_letter_code
_entity_poly.pdbx_strand_id
1 'polypeptide(L)'
;MTVNVTITDSQAKIIVNDALKTFTAGEVSDRGAVWIVNINYRDKPIMIVPLGKINTPTSQDALKAVQESITRGWSAGEPKQHGFIYNVPIIDSNGNVVGNVRVDGRTGEIPTGFPQLRR
;
A
#
# COMPACT_ATOMS: atom_id res chain seq x y z
N MET A 1 12.47 0.29 -27.20
CA MET A 1 11.29 1.18 -27.06
C MET A 1 11.48 1.98 -25.79
N THR A 2 11.59 3.30 -25.89
CA THR A 2 11.67 4.19 -24.72
C THR A 2 10.28 4.29 -24.11
N VAL A 3 10.15 3.95 -22.82
CA VAL A 3 8.87 4.17 -22.12
C VAL A 3 8.83 5.64 -21.73
N ASN A 4 7.92 6.41 -22.34
CA ASN A 4 7.69 7.79 -21.90
C ASN A 4 7.02 7.76 -20.53
N VAL A 5 7.75 8.27 -19.54
CA VAL A 5 7.32 8.50 -18.17
C VAL A 5 7.45 10.01 -17.94
N THR A 6 6.42 10.60 -17.35
CA THR A 6 6.27 12.06 -17.19
C THR A 6 6.68 12.51 -15.79
N ILE A 7 6.55 11.64 -14.79
CA ILE A 7 6.93 11.93 -13.41
C ILE A 7 8.24 11.22 -13.03
N THR A 8 8.99 11.83 -12.14
CA THR A 8 10.23 11.27 -11.57
C THR A 8 9.95 10.40 -10.34
N ASP A 9 10.95 9.63 -9.93
CA ASP A 9 10.93 8.84 -8.69
C ASP A 9 10.63 9.74 -7.48
N SER A 10 11.26 10.92 -7.39
CA SER A 10 10.99 11.89 -6.31
C SER A 10 9.53 12.34 -6.29
N GLN A 11 8.95 12.61 -7.47
CA GLN A 11 7.52 12.97 -7.58
C GLN A 11 6.62 11.80 -7.19
N ALA A 12 6.93 10.56 -7.60
CA ALA A 12 6.18 9.38 -7.18
C ALA A 12 6.18 9.20 -5.65
N LYS A 13 7.34 9.42 -5.00
CA LYS A 13 7.49 9.37 -3.54
C LYS A 13 6.63 10.43 -2.85
N ILE A 14 6.64 11.67 -3.37
CA ILE A 14 5.82 12.77 -2.85
C ILE A 14 4.33 12.45 -2.97
N ILE A 15 3.88 12.00 -4.14
CA ILE A 15 2.48 11.62 -4.40
C ILE A 15 2.00 10.59 -3.37
N VAL A 16 2.80 9.56 -3.10
CA VAL A 16 2.43 8.52 -2.12
C VAL A 16 2.47 9.07 -0.69
N ASN A 17 3.47 9.87 -0.32
CA ASN A 17 3.53 10.50 1.00
C ASN A 17 2.33 11.39 1.30
N ASP A 18 1.84 12.13 0.31
CA ASP A 18 0.64 12.94 0.48
C ASP A 18 -0.63 12.09 0.55
N ALA A 19 -0.71 11.03 -0.26
CA ALA A 19 -1.85 10.12 -0.24
C ALA A 19 -1.96 9.33 1.07
N LEU A 20 -0.83 8.97 1.71
CA LEU A 20 -0.78 8.21 2.97
C LEU A 20 -1.64 8.82 4.08
N LYS A 21 -1.75 10.16 4.12
CA LYS A 21 -2.57 10.91 5.09
C LYS A 21 -4.06 10.58 5.01
N THR A 22 -4.50 9.97 3.92
CA THR A 22 -5.90 9.65 3.63
C THR A 22 -6.16 8.14 3.53
N PHE A 23 -5.15 7.31 3.78
CA PHE A 23 -5.31 5.88 3.72
C PHE A 23 -6.15 5.37 4.88
N THR A 24 -7.02 4.42 4.59
CA THR A 24 -7.85 3.76 5.60
C THR A 24 -7.72 2.25 5.49
N ALA A 25 -7.82 1.57 6.63
CA ALA A 25 -7.97 0.12 6.64
C ALA A 25 -9.40 -0.25 6.22
N GLY A 26 -9.52 -1.16 5.28
CA GLY A 26 -10.77 -1.63 4.69
C GLY A 26 -11.13 -3.05 5.14
N GLU A 27 -11.74 -3.78 4.22
CA GLU A 27 -12.16 -5.17 4.43
C GLU A 27 -11.00 -6.07 4.86
N VAL A 28 -11.32 -7.00 5.78
CA VAL A 28 -10.41 -8.07 6.20
C VAL A 28 -10.92 -9.39 5.65
N SER A 29 -10.06 -10.12 4.95
CA SER A 29 -10.37 -11.44 4.39
C SER A 29 -9.44 -12.52 4.94
N ASP A 30 -9.98 -13.74 5.08
CA ASP A 30 -9.23 -14.91 5.53
C ASP A 30 -8.46 -15.55 4.37
N ARG A 31 -7.16 -15.83 4.56
CA ARG A 31 -6.32 -16.62 3.64
C ARG A 31 -5.57 -17.75 4.36
N GLY A 32 -6.27 -18.46 5.24
CA GLY A 32 -5.73 -19.61 5.95
C GLY A 32 -4.88 -19.19 7.14
N ALA A 33 -3.56 -19.10 6.96
CA ALA A 33 -2.61 -18.76 8.04
C ALA A 33 -2.50 -17.25 8.31
N VAL A 34 -3.06 -16.42 7.42
CA VAL A 34 -2.98 -14.96 7.49
C VAL A 34 -4.34 -14.31 7.29
N TRP A 35 -4.51 -13.13 7.87
CA TRP A 35 -5.51 -12.15 7.49
C TRP A 35 -4.95 -11.25 6.39
N ILE A 36 -5.78 -10.91 5.42
CA ILE A 36 -5.48 -9.89 4.42
C ILE A 36 -6.34 -8.67 4.71
N VAL A 37 -5.71 -7.57 5.10
CA VAL A 37 -6.38 -6.29 5.33
C VAL A 37 -6.18 -5.42 4.09
N ASN A 38 -7.27 -4.97 3.49
CA ASN A 38 -7.22 -4.01 2.39
C ASN A 38 -6.82 -2.63 2.93
N ILE A 39 -5.99 -1.93 2.18
CA ILE A 39 -5.73 -0.51 2.39
C ILE A 39 -6.39 0.24 1.25
N ASN A 40 -7.24 1.19 1.64
CA ASN A 40 -8.05 1.96 0.73
C ASN A 40 -7.49 3.36 0.55
N TYR A 41 -7.63 3.87 -0.67
CA TYR A 41 -7.44 5.27 -1.03
C TYR A 41 -8.65 5.69 -1.88
N ARG A 42 -9.34 6.76 -1.47
CA ARG A 42 -10.62 7.19 -2.09
C ARG A 42 -11.63 6.03 -2.14
N ASP A 43 -11.80 5.35 -1.00
CA ASP A 43 -12.72 4.23 -0.79
C ASP A 43 -12.50 2.99 -1.68
N LYS A 44 -11.33 2.90 -2.32
CA LYS A 44 -10.98 1.79 -3.20
C LYS A 44 -9.66 1.14 -2.76
N PRO A 45 -9.54 -0.20 -2.84
CA PRO A 45 -8.33 -0.89 -2.45
C PRO A 45 -7.18 -0.53 -3.39
N ILE A 46 -6.01 -0.28 -2.82
CA ILE A 46 -4.76 0.01 -3.53
C ILE A 46 -3.63 -0.93 -3.13
N MET A 47 -3.64 -1.42 -1.89
CA MET A 47 -2.70 -2.42 -1.41
C MET A 47 -3.34 -3.32 -0.37
N ILE A 48 -2.65 -4.40 -0.04
CA ILE A 48 -3.02 -5.32 1.02
C ILE A 48 -1.89 -5.44 2.03
N VAL A 49 -2.25 -5.64 3.29
CA VAL A 49 -1.32 -5.92 4.38
C VAL A 49 -1.61 -7.32 4.93
N PRO A 50 -0.70 -8.30 4.74
CA PRO A 50 -0.88 -9.66 5.26
C PRO A 50 -0.41 -9.74 6.72
N LEU A 51 -1.30 -10.11 7.65
CA LEU A 51 -0.97 -10.32 9.06
C LEU A 51 -1.15 -11.78 9.47
N GLY A 52 -0.14 -12.33 10.15
CA GLY A 52 -0.18 -13.71 10.66
C GLY A 52 -1.16 -13.87 11.81
N LYS A 53 -1.97 -14.94 11.76
CA LYS A 53 -2.97 -15.23 12.81
C LYS A 53 -2.37 -15.57 14.18
N ILE A 54 -1.07 -15.87 14.24
CA ILE A 54 -0.35 -16.11 15.50
C ILE A 54 -0.41 -14.87 16.40
N ASN A 55 -0.21 -13.67 15.83
CA ASN A 55 -0.20 -12.40 16.57
C ASN A 55 -1.53 -11.64 16.44
N THR A 56 -2.40 -12.05 15.51
CA THR A 56 -3.71 -11.44 15.26
C THR A 56 -4.76 -12.55 15.16
N PRO A 57 -5.19 -13.15 16.28
CA PRO A 57 -6.04 -14.35 16.25
C PRO A 57 -7.37 -14.16 15.54
N THR A 58 -7.93 -12.93 15.59
CA THR A 58 -9.20 -12.59 14.94
C THR A 58 -9.04 -11.58 13.81
N SER A 59 -10.03 -11.50 12.93
CA SER A 59 -10.07 -10.47 11.87
C SER A 59 -10.13 -9.06 12.46
N GLN A 60 -10.76 -8.89 13.62
CA GLN A 60 -10.80 -7.61 14.33
C GLN A 60 -9.43 -7.23 14.88
N ASP A 61 -8.64 -8.18 15.39
CA ASP A 61 -7.27 -7.92 15.82
C ASP A 61 -6.39 -7.49 14.64
N ALA A 62 -6.56 -8.13 13.48
CA ALA A 62 -5.84 -7.76 12.27
C ALA A 62 -6.21 -6.36 11.78
N LEU A 63 -7.51 -6.03 11.75
CA LEU A 63 -7.98 -4.69 11.39
C LEU A 63 -7.39 -3.64 12.33
N LYS A 64 -7.49 -3.88 13.64
CA LYS A 64 -6.98 -2.97 14.67
C LYS A 64 -5.48 -2.76 14.55
N ALA A 65 -4.70 -3.83 14.37
CA ALA A 65 -3.25 -3.75 14.23
C ALA A 65 -2.83 -2.88 13.03
N VAL A 66 -3.55 -2.98 11.91
CA VAL A 66 -3.31 -2.13 10.72
C VAL A 66 -3.71 -0.68 10.99
N GLN A 67 -4.87 -0.43 11.60
CA GLN A 67 -5.32 0.91 11.96
C GLN A 67 -4.34 1.62 12.90
N GLU A 68 -3.84 0.90 13.92
CA GLU A 68 -2.82 1.41 14.84
C GLU A 68 -1.48 1.65 14.13
N SER A 69 -1.12 0.81 13.17
CA SER A 69 0.08 1.01 12.35
C SER A 69 -0.02 2.29 11.51
N ILE A 70 -1.16 2.53 10.84
CA ILE A 70 -1.41 3.76 10.10
C ILE A 70 -1.35 4.98 11.04
N THR A 71 -1.99 4.90 12.21
CA THR A 71 -2.05 5.99 13.19
C THR A 71 -0.67 6.35 13.75
N ARG A 72 0.21 5.36 13.94
CA ARG A 72 1.61 5.60 14.37
C ARG A 72 2.45 6.28 13.30
N GLY A 73 1.99 6.31 12.06
CA GLY A 73 2.63 6.99 10.95
C GLY A 73 3.30 6.01 10.00
N TRP A 74 2.97 6.17 8.72
CA TRP A 74 3.62 5.52 7.60
C TRP A 74 4.36 6.53 6.75
N SER A 75 5.35 6.07 6.00
CA SER A 75 6.09 6.87 5.03
C SER A 75 6.33 6.12 3.73
N ALA A 76 6.51 6.87 2.64
CA ALA A 76 6.93 6.32 1.36
C ALA A 76 8.45 6.08 1.38
N GLY A 77 8.85 4.86 1.04
CA GLY A 77 10.24 4.47 0.79
C GLY A 77 10.72 4.92 -0.58
N GLU A 78 11.90 4.43 -0.98
CA GLU A 78 12.46 4.72 -2.30
C GLU A 78 11.69 4.00 -3.42
N PRO A 79 11.15 4.73 -4.42
CA PRO A 79 10.45 4.12 -5.54
C PRO A 79 11.36 3.27 -6.41
N LYS A 80 10.77 2.23 -7.02
CA LYS A 80 11.40 1.45 -8.08
C LYS A 80 10.55 1.48 -9.33
N GLN A 81 11.12 1.96 -10.43
CA GLN A 81 10.44 2.00 -11.72
C GLN A 81 10.47 0.62 -12.40
N HIS A 82 9.30 0.16 -12.84
CA HIS A 82 9.13 -1.02 -13.67
C HIS A 82 8.25 -0.67 -14.87
N GLY A 83 8.87 -0.43 -16.03
CA GLY A 83 8.17 0.08 -17.20
C GLY A 83 7.65 1.49 -16.94
N PHE A 84 6.33 1.67 -17.02
CA PHE A 84 5.65 2.93 -16.74
C PHE A 84 5.06 3.00 -15.32
N ILE A 85 5.30 2.01 -14.46
CA ILE A 85 4.79 2.00 -13.09
C ILE A 85 5.92 2.22 -12.11
N TYR A 86 5.70 3.11 -11.16
CA TYR A 86 6.50 3.23 -9.94
C TYR A 86 5.91 2.33 -8.85
N ASN A 87 6.69 1.40 -8.34
CA ASN A 87 6.38 0.69 -7.10
C ASN A 87 7.02 1.45 -5.94
N VAL A 88 6.19 2.00 -5.06
CA VAL A 88 6.62 2.78 -3.91
C VAL A 88 6.39 1.95 -2.64
N PRO A 89 7.44 1.51 -1.94
CA PRO A 89 7.30 0.80 -0.67
C PRO A 89 6.64 1.69 0.38
N ILE A 90 5.75 1.13 1.19
CA ILE A 90 5.22 1.79 2.38
C ILE A 90 5.94 1.26 3.60
N ILE A 91 6.51 2.16 4.38
CA ILE A 91 7.32 1.86 5.56
C ILE A 91 6.53 2.24 6.81
N ASP A 92 6.38 1.31 7.76
CA ASP A 92 5.76 1.58 9.05
C ASP A 92 6.68 2.38 10.00
N SER A 93 6.15 2.78 11.14
CA SER A 93 6.89 3.50 12.17
C SER A 93 8.10 2.73 12.74
N ASN A 94 8.20 1.43 12.49
CA ASN A 94 9.30 0.57 12.95
C ASN A 94 10.36 0.36 11.85
N GLY A 95 10.18 0.97 10.67
CA GLY A 95 11.09 0.81 9.54
C GLY A 95 10.82 -0.42 8.66
N ASN A 96 9.70 -1.13 8.87
CA ASN A 96 9.36 -2.31 8.10
C ASN A 96 8.54 -1.96 6.85
N VAL A 97 8.82 -2.64 5.74
CA VAL A 97 7.97 -2.56 4.54
C VAL A 97 6.68 -3.33 4.78
N VAL A 98 5.53 -2.63 4.79
CA VAL A 98 4.21 -3.25 4.97
C VAL A 98 3.52 -3.59 3.65
N GLY A 99 3.93 -2.95 2.56
CA GLY A 99 3.32 -3.11 1.25
C GLY A 99 3.96 -2.20 0.21
N ASN A 100 3.39 -2.22 -0.99
CA ASN A 100 3.80 -1.31 -2.07
C ASN A 100 2.55 -0.65 -2.67
N VAL A 101 2.63 0.65 -2.90
CA VAL A 101 1.66 1.41 -3.69
C VAL A 101 2.22 1.60 -5.08
N ARG A 102 1.36 1.43 -6.09
CA ARG A 102 1.70 1.70 -7.48
C ARG A 102 1.36 3.14 -7.81
N VAL A 103 2.20 3.78 -8.62
CA VAL A 103 1.91 5.08 -9.24
C VAL A 103 2.14 4.94 -10.74
N ASP A 104 1.18 5.39 -11.55
CA ASP A 104 1.37 5.48 -12.99
C ASP A 104 2.36 6.61 -13.28
N GLY A 105 3.50 6.25 -13.86
CA GLY A 105 4.57 7.15 -14.20
C GLY A 105 4.23 8.15 -15.32
N ARG A 106 3.15 7.94 -16.07
CA ARG A 106 2.70 8.86 -17.12
C ARG A 106 1.78 9.95 -16.59
N THR A 107 0.95 9.62 -15.60
CA THR A 107 -0.10 10.51 -15.09
C THR A 107 0.16 11.00 -13.67
N GLY A 108 0.99 10.29 -12.90
CA GLY A 108 1.16 10.51 -11.47
C GLY A 108 -0.02 10.02 -10.63
N GLU A 109 -0.94 9.25 -11.22
CA GLU A 109 -2.09 8.74 -10.47
C GLU A 109 -1.72 7.46 -9.69
N ILE A 110 -2.32 7.32 -8.49
CA ILE A 110 -2.38 6.04 -7.80
C ILE A 110 -3.58 5.30 -8.37
N PRO A 111 -3.40 4.27 -9.20
CA PRO A 111 -4.51 3.53 -9.74
C PRO A 111 -5.21 2.75 -8.62
N THR A 112 -6.53 2.86 -8.59
CA THR A 112 -7.40 2.30 -7.54
C THR A 112 -8.21 1.13 -8.06
N GLY A 113 -8.64 0.24 -7.16
CA GLY A 113 -9.55 -0.84 -7.52
C GLY A 113 -8.88 -2.00 -8.26
N PHE A 114 -7.55 -2.10 -8.18
CA PHE A 114 -6.87 -3.31 -8.62
C PHE A 114 -7.16 -4.44 -7.63
N PRO A 115 -7.76 -5.57 -8.06
CA PRO A 115 -7.63 -6.79 -7.30
C PRO A 115 -6.14 -7.15 -7.28
N GLN A 116 -5.50 -7.00 -6.14
CA GLN A 116 -4.14 -7.51 -5.93
C GLN A 116 -4.14 -8.98 -6.33
N LEU A 117 -3.27 -9.34 -7.27
CA LEU A 117 -3.18 -10.66 -7.90
C LEU A 117 -3.36 -11.75 -6.85
N ARG A 118 -4.39 -12.60 -7.04
CA ARG A 118 -4.46 -13.92 -6.41
C ARG A 118 -3.22 -14.67 -6.90
N ARG A 119 -2.16 -14.71 -6.08
CA ARG A 119 -1.16 -15.76 -6.19
C ARG A 119 -1.77 -17.06 -5.69
#